data_AF-A0A818AU54-F1
#
_entry.id   AF-A0A818AU54-F1
#
_cell.length_a   1.000
_cell.length_b   1.000
_cell.length_c   1.000
_cell.angle_alpha   90.00
_cell.angle_beta   90.00
_cell.angle_gamma   90.00
#
_symmetry.space_group_name_H-M   'P 1'
#
loop_
_entity.id
_entity.type
_entity.pdbx_description
1 polymer ?
#
loop_
_entity_poly.entity_id
_entity_poly.type
_entity_poly.pdbx_seq_one_letter_code
_entity_poly.pdbx_strand_id
1 'polypeptide(L)'
;MRLTNNEITVNNEKTSNHNGEDEIYLSEQAKYEFNFYNDILHSFETYRQYILHHESITEHGRYLALAEINRSHINCKKVLNYVAENKSILSQSLPTKGPLVICGLPRTGTTLLYNLLSCDKNCRAPLFTDMCIDIVPPIARSDSIQQQKRINTILSSIELNKYFTNFRSRLTEVHPAYPIEEDYLILRQATYLFFFTYISNNNEIDSDIWLNNEMEKDYAYDYHEIFLRMLNSVDMPSSH
;
A
#
# COMPACT_ATOMS: atom_id res chain seq x y z
N MET A 1 -17.00 8.67 -52.43
CA MET A 1 -15.95 9.60 -51.96
C MET A 1 -16.52 11.01 -51.91
N ARG A 2 -17.06 11.42 -50.75
CA ARG A 2 -17.21 12.80 -50.24
C ARG A 2 -17.92 12.69 -48.89
N LEU A 3 -17.25 13.17 -47.86
CA LEU A 3 -17.65 13.12 -46.45
C LEU A 3 -18.75 14.16 -46.19
N THR A 4 -19.78 13.78 -45.43
CA THR A 4 -20.77 14.70 -44.86
C THR A 4 -20.45 14.89 -43.38
N ASN A 5 -20.18 16.15 -43.01
CA ASN A 5 -19.96 16.60 -41.64
C ASN A 5 -21.25 16.44 -40.83
N ASN A 6 -21.22 15.62 -39.78
CA ASN A 6 -22.18 15.69 -38.68
C ASN A 6 -21.46 16.32 -37.49
N GLU A 7 -21.99 17.47 -37.06
CA GLU A 7 -21.63 18.17 -35.84
C GLU A 7 -21.95 17.27 -34.64
N ILE A 8 -20.92 16.93 -33.86
CA ILE A 8 -21.07 16.29 -32.55
C ILE A 8 -21.03 17.41 -31.52
N THR A 9 -22.20 17.74 -30.99
CA THR A 9 -22.37 18.58 -29.81
C THR A 9 -21.78 17.84 -28.61
N VAL A 10 -20.58 18.23 -28.18
CA VAL A 10 -19.97 17.75 -26.94
C VAL A 10 -20.66 18.48 -25.79
N ASN A 11 -21.58 17.77 -25.12
CA ASN A 11 -22.10 18.20 -23.83
C ASN A 11 -20.98 18.11 -22.78
N ASN A 12 -20.60 19.27 -22.26
CA ASN A 12 -19.70 19.42 -21.12
C ASN A 12 -20.36 18.85 -19.85
N GLU A 13 -20.10 17.58 -19.55
CA GLU A 13 -20.23 17.10 -18.17
C GLU A 13 -18.98 17.49 -17.39
N LYS A 14 -19.21 18.20 -16.27
CA LYS A 14 -18.21 18.67 -15.32
C LYS A 14 -17.38 17.50 -14.80
N THR A 15 -16.21 17.27 -15.39
CA THR A 15 -15.11 16.60 -14.70
C THR A 15 -14.64 17.52 -13.59
N SER A 16 -14.96 17.18 -12.34
CA SER A 16 -14.35 17.81 -11.17
C SER A 16 -12.85 17.50 -11.19
N ASN A 17 -12.07 18.43 -11.75
CA ASN A 17 -10.65 18.52 -11.46
C ASN A 17 -10.49 18.87 -9.98
N HIS A 18 -10.47 17.85 -9.11
CA HIS A 18 -9.86 18.02 -7.80
C HIS A 18 -8.35 17.93 -7.99
N ASN A 19 -7.66 18.98 -7.57
CA ASN A 19 -6.25 19.23 -7.86
C ASN A 19 -5.34 18.11 -7.29
N GLY A 20 -4.40 17.62 -8.09
CA GLY A 20 -3.40 16.62 -7.67
C GLY A 20 -2.43 17.08 -6.57
N GLU A 21 -2.55 18.32 -6.08
CA GLU A 21 -1.78 18.85 -4.95
C GLU A 21 -2.37 18.41 -3.59
N ASP A 22 -3.70 18.22 -3.50
CA ASP A 22 -4.38 17.81 -2.26
C ASP A 22 -4.03 16.36 -1.87
N GLU A 23 -3.68 15.51 -2.85
CA GLU A 23 -3.32 14.10 -2.63
C GLU A 23 -1.96 13.91 -1.94
N ILE A 24 -1.10 14.94 -1.95
CA ILE A 24 0.26 14.86 -1.40
C ILE A 24 0.25 15.18 0.10
N TYR A 25 -0.74 15.91 0.61
CA TYR A 25 -0.77 16.33 2.01
C TYR A 25 -1.82 15.56 2.82
N LEU A 26 -1.53 15.35 4.10
CA LEU A 26 -2.55 14.86 5.02
C LEU A 26 -3.49 16.02 5.37
N SER A 27 -4.79 15.82 5.18
CA SER A 27 -5.83 16.80 5.50
C SER A 27 -5.88 17.08 7.01
N GLU A 28 -6.33 18.27 7.39
CA GLU A 28 -6.54 18.63 8.81
C GLU A 28 -7.54 17.69 9.50
N GLN A 29 -8.56 17.25 8.76
CA GLN A 29 -9.52 16.27 9.26
C GLN A 29 -8.86 14.93 9.57
N ALA A 30 -8.01 14.42 8.67
CA ALA A 30 -7.28 13.19 8.90
C ALA A 30 -6.25 13.32 10.03
N LYS A 31 -5.57 14.47 10.18
CA LYS A 31 -4.67 14.74 11.31
C LYS A 31 -5.40 14.68 12.66
N TYR A 32 -6.62 15.22 12.71
CA TYR A 32 -7.44 15.20 13.92
C TYR A 32 -7.93 13.78 14.26
N GLU A 33 -8.33 13.01 13.24
CA GLU A 33 -8.90 11.67 13.41
C GLU A 33 -7.82 10.61 13.74
N PHE A 34 -6.62 10.73 13.16
CA PHE A 34 -5.55 9.73 13.25
C PHE A 34 -4.33 10.28 13.97
N ASN A 35 -4.41 10.35 15.30
CA ASN A 35 -3.34 10.86 16.17
C ASN A 35 -1.99 10.10 16.02
N PHE A 36 -2.06 8.80 15.70
CA PHE A 36 -0.90 7.93 15.45
C PHE A 36 -0.11 8.30 14.18
N TYR A 37 -0.63 9.19 13.32
CA TYR A 37 0.09 9.63 12.13
C TYR A 37 1.41 10.35 12.46
N ASN A 38 1.50 11.00 13.61
CA ASN A 38 2.76 11.63 14.02
C ASN A 38 3.88 10.60 14.20
N ASP A 39 3.55 9.41 14.70
CA ASP A 39 4.50 8.31 14.86
C ASP A 39 4.91 7.72 13.50
N ILE A 40 3.96 7.59 12.57
CA ILE A 40 4.23 7.24 11.16
C ILE A 40 5.19 8.25 10.52
N LEU A 41 4.92 9.54 10.69
CA LEU A 41 5.75 10.61 10.14
C LEU A 41 7.15 10.59 10.73
N HIS A 42 7.25 10.43 12.05
CA HIS A 42 8.53 10.31 12.74
C HIS A 42 9.34 9.12 12.21
N SER A 43 8.70 7.96 12.06
CA SER A 43 9.33 6.78 11.48
C SER A 43 9.83 7.04 10.05
N PHE A 44 9.02 7.66 9.19
CA PHE A 44 9.44 8.00 7.83
C PHE A 44 10.65 8.92 7.80
N GLU A 45 10.68 9.92 8.69
CA GLU A 45 11.80 10.84 8.78
C GLU A 45 13.07 10.14 9.25
N THR A 46 12.98 9.22 10.22
CA THR A 46 14.10 8.40 10.68
C THR A 46 14.73 7.60 9.52
N TYR A 47 13.93 6.91 8.70
CA TYR A 47 14.45 6.19 7.53
C TYR A 47 15.04 7.13 6.46
N ARG A 48 14.43 8.31 6.23
CA ARG A 48 14.98 9.30 5.29
C ARG A 48 16.34 9.80 5.74
N GLN A 49 16.47 10.17 7.01
CA GLN A 49 17.73 10.63 7.58
C GLN A 49 18.79 9.54 7.50
N TYR A 50 18.44 8.29 7.81
CA TYR A 50 19.33 7.14 7.65
C TYR A 50 19.80 7.00 6.20
N ILE A 51 18.88 6.93 5.23
CA ILE A 51 19.23 6.78 3.81
C ILE A 51 20.07 7.95 3.31
N LEU A 52 19.80 9.18 3.77
CA LEU A 52 20.51 10.41 3.35
C LEU A 52 21.92 10.52 3.93
N HIS A 53 22.23 9.86 5.03
CA HIS A 53 23.56 9.92 5.65
C HIS A 53 24.37 8.63 5.51
N HIS A 54 23.75 7.53 5.07
CA HIS A 54 24.46 6.25 4.94
C HIS A 54 25.55 6.28 3.86
N GLU A 55 26.79 6.02 4.25
CA GLU A 55 27.98 6.15 3.39
C GLU A 55 28.03 5.10 2.28
N SER A 56 27.46 3.91 2.50
CA SER A 56 27.56 2.79 1.54
C SER A 56 26.46 2.78 0.47
N ILE A 57 25.48 3.70 0.55
CA ILE A 57 24.41 3.79 -0.46
C ILE A 57 24.87 4.70 -1.60
N THR A 58 24.96 4.14 -2.81
CA THR A 58 25.23 4.93 -4.02
C THR A 58 24.17 6.02 -4.24
N GLU A 59 24.50 7.10 -4.96
CA GLU A 59 23.54 8.15 -5.29
C GLU A 59 22.27 7.61 -5.95
N HIS A 60 22.42 6.66 -6.88
CA HIS A 60 21.29 6.00 -7.53
C HIS A 60 20.46 5.17 -6.56
N GLY A 61 21.10 4.38 -5.69
CA GLY A 61 20.41 3.62 -4.64
C GLY A 61 19.63 4.52 -3.69
N ARG A 62 20.19 5.68 -3.34
CA ARG A 62 19.56 6.69 -2.48
C ARG A 62 18.30 7.26 -3.12
N TYR A 63 18.38 7.60 -4.41
CA TYR A 63 17.21 8.04 -5.19
C TYR A 63 16.10 6.98 -5.18
N LEU A 64 16.42 5.72 -5.51
CA LEU A 64 15.43 4.63 -5.54
C LEU A 64 14.80 4.38 -4.17
N ALA A 65 15.60 4.38 -3.11
CA ALA A 65 15.14 4.19 -1.73
C ALA A 65 14.20 5.31 -1.29
N LEU A 66 14.59 6.57 -1.50
CA LEU A 66 13.76 7.73 -1.15
C LEU A 66 12.48 7.80 -1.99
N ALA A 67 12.54 7.43 -3.27
CA ALA A 67 11.36 7.34 -4.11
C ALA A 67 10.35 6.33 -3.57
N GLU A 68 10.81 5.17 -3.10
CA GLU A 68 9.94 4.13 -2.52
C GLU A 68 9.33 4.54 -1.18
N ILE A 69 10.13 5.17 -0.32
CA ILE A 69 9.66 5.76 0.94
C ILE A 69 8.59 6.81 0.68
N ASN A 70 8.84 7.73 -0.25
CA ASN A 70 7.89 8.78 -0.59
C ASN A 70 6.59 8.20 -1.14
N ARG A 71 6.67 7.19 -2.01
CA ARG A 71 5.50 6.49 -2.54
C ARG A 71 4.68 5.83 -1.43
N SER A 72 5.35 5.16 -0.49
CA SER A 72 4.71 4.51 0.66
C SER A 72 4.02 5.53 1.57
N HIS A 73 4.68 6.66 1.84
CA HIS A 73 4.11 7.74 2.65
C HIS A 73 2.91 8.42 1.98
N ILE A 74 2.98 8.65 0.66
CA ILE A 74 1.85 9.18 -0.12
C ILE A 74 0.66 8.23 -0.04
N ASN A 75 0.89 6.93 -0.21
CA ASN A 75 -0.15 5.92 -0.10
C ASN A 75 -0.83 5.93 1.29
N CYS A 76 -0.05 6.02 2.37
CA CYS A 76 -0.60 6.19 3.72
C CYS A 76 -1.52 7.42 3.83
N LYS A 77 -1.04 8.59 3.39
CA LYS A 77 -1.85 9.83 3.41
C LYS A 77 -3.13 9.70 2.60
N LYS A 78 -3.08 9.07 1.42
CA LYS A 78 -4.26 8.81 0.58
C LYS A 78 -5.31 7.98 1.31
N VAL A 79 -4.91 6.90 1.98
CA VAL A 79 -5.82 6.06 2.77
C VAL A 79 -6.43 6.84 3.92
N LEU A 80 -5.60 7.54 4.69
CA LEU A 80 -6.08 8.30 5.85
C LEU A 80 -7.04 9.43 5.43
N ASN A 81 -6.72 10.19 4.38
CA ASN A 81 -7.64 11.20 3.85
C ASN A 81 -8.96 10.57 3.39
N TYR A 82 -8.91 9.48 2.63
CA TYR A 82 -10.11 8.80 2.15
C TYR A 82 -11.01 8.32 3.30
N VAL A 83 -10.44 7.71 4.33
CA VAL A 83 -11.22 7.24 5.49
C VAL A 83 -11.75 8.41 6.33
N ALA A 84 -10.96 9.48 6.49
CA ALA A 84 -11.41 10.69 7.17
C ALA A 84 -12.64 11.30 6.48
N GLU A 85 -12.64 11.35 5.15
CA GLU A 85 -13.77 11.83 4.32
C GLU A 85 -14.98 10.89 4.38
N ASN A 86 -14.76 9.59 4.59
CA ASN A 86 -15.78 8.54 4.61
C ASN A 86 -15.95 7.95 6.02
N LYS A 87 -16.34 8.78 7.00
CA LYS A 87 -16.44 8.40 8.43
C LYS A 87 -17.31 7.17 8.72
N SER A 88 -18.23 6.81 7.83
CA SER A 88 -19.02 5.58 7.96
C SER A 88 -18.14 4.33 8.07
N ILE A 89 -16.95 4.32 7.44
CA ILE A 89 -15.96 3.24 7.50
C ILE A 89 -15.50 2.98 8.95
N LEU A 90 -15.30 4.04 9.74
CA LEU A 90 -14.90 3.92 11.15
C LEU A 90 -16.04 3.42 12.03
N SER A 91 -17.28 3.77 11.68
CA SER A 91 -18.48 3.38 12.43
C SER A 91 -18.94 1.94 12.15
N GLN A 92 -18.43 1.29 11.10
CA GLN A 92 -18.74 -0.10 10.81
C GLN A 92 -18.19 -1.00 11.93
N SER A 93 -19.05 -1.88 12.44
CA SER A 93 -18.61 -2.92 13.38
C SER A 93 -17.65 -3.86 12.65
N LEU A 94 -16.51 -4.16 13.29
CA LEU A 94 -15.64 -5.23 12.80
C LEU A 94 -16.44 -6.53 12.68
N PRO A 95 -16.08 -7.43 11.74
CA PRO A 95 -16.74 -8.71 11.60
C PRO A 95 -16.82 -9.44 12.94
N THR A 96 -17.94 -10.14 13.20
CA THR A 96 -18.20 -10.81 14.49
C THR A 96 -17.15 -11.90 14.79
N LYS A 97 -16.51 -12.42 13.75
CA LYS A 97 -15.29 -13.22 13.83
C LYS A 97 -14.13 -12.30 13.47
N GLY A 98 -13.24 -12.02 14.42
CA GLY A 98 -12.05 -11.20 14.17
C GLY A 98 -11.15 -11.79 13.08
N PRO A 99 -10.19 -10.99 12.56
CA PRO A 99 -9.33 -11.43 11.45
C PRO A 99 -8.45 -12.61 11.85
N LEU A 100 -8.27 -13.56 10.92
CA LEU A 100 -7.24 -14.59 11.06
C LEU A 100 -5.89 -14.07 10.55
N VAL A 101 -4.95 -13.84 11.47
CA VAL A 101 -3.58 -13.42 11.13
C VAL A 101 -2.64 -14.62 11.10
N ILE A 102 -1.90 -14.78 10.01
CA ILE A 102 -0.91 -15.85 9.84
C ILE A 102 0.49 -15.28 10.06
N CYS A 103 1.16 -15.73 11.11
CA CYS A 103 2.53 -15.37 11.43
C CYS A 103 3.44 -16.59 11.35
N GLY A 104 4.70 -16.38 10.98
CA GLY A 104 5.72 -17.43 10.95
C GLY A 104 6.99 -16.98 10.27
N LEU A 105 8.05 -17.78 10.40
CA LEU A 105 9.30 -17.52 9.70
C LEU A 105 9.11 -17.72 8.19
N PRO A 106 9.89 -17.01 7.36
CA PRO A 106 9.96 -17.31 5.93
C PRO A 106 10.22 -18.80 5.71
N ARG A 107 9.61 -19.37 4.65
CA ARG A 107 9.79 -20.79 4.24
C ARG A 107 9.17 -21.84 5.19
N THR A 108 8.24 -21.46 6.06
CA THR A 108 7.49 -22.40 6.94
C THR A 108 6.14 -22.84 6.35
N GLY A 109 5.84 -22.48 5.10
CA GLY A 109 4.56 -22.82 4.45
C GLY A 109 3.42 -21.83 4.70
N THR A 110 3.69 -20.69 5.36
CA THR A 110 2.72 -19.60 5.59
C THR A 110 2.10 -19.10 4.29
N THR A 111 2.89 -18.91 3.23
CA THR A 111 2.39 -18.50 1.90
C THR A 111 1.38 -19.51 1.32
N LEU A 112 1.64 -20.82 1.47
CA LEU A 112 0.71 -21.85 1.00
C LEU A 112 -0.59 -21.81 1.81
N LEU A 113 -0.48 -21.74 3.14
CA LEU A 113 -1.64 -21.66 4.03
C LEU A 113 -2.50 -20.41 3.73
N TYR A 114 -1.85 -19.25 3.53
CA TYR A 114 -2.54 -18.00 3.23
C TYR A 114 -3.31 -18.07 1.92
N ASN A 115 -2.70 -18.62 0.86
CA ASN A 115 -3.38 -18.84 -0.42
C ASN A 115 -4.55 -19.82 -0.31
N LEU A 116 -4.41 -20.89 0.50
CA LEU A 116 -5.48 -21.86 0.71
C LEU A 116 -6.69 -21.25 1.42
N LEU A 117 -6.46 -20.47 2.48
CA LEU A 117 -7.54 -19.81 3.23
C LEU A 117 -8.23 -18.73 2.38
N SER A 118 -7.46 -18.01 1.56
CA SER A 118 -7.98 -17.01 0.62
C SER A 118 -8.86 -17.58 -0.50
N CYS A 119 -8.93 -18.90 -0.65
CA CYS A 119 -9.87 -19.55 -1.57
C CYS A 119 -11.30 -19.60 -1.01
N ASP A 120 -11.51 -19.38 0.29
CA ASP A 120 -12.84 -19.21 0.87
C ASP A 120 -13.47 -17.91 0.35
N LYS A 121 -14.59 -18.01 -0.37
CA LYS A 121 -15.32 -16.85 -0.92
C LYS A 121 -15.86 -15.92 0.17
N ASN A 122 -15.94 -16.40 1.40
CA ASN A 122 -16.39 -15.64 2.56
C ASN A 122 -15.24 -14.92 3.30
N CYS A 123 -13.98 -15.24 2.96
CA CYS A 123 -12.78 -14.56 3.46
C CYS A 123 -12.49 -13.33 2.60
N ARG A 124 -11.90 -12.28 3.20
CA ARG A 124 -11.44 -11.08 2.48
C ARG A 124 -9.94 -10.86 2.68
N ALA A 125 -9.11 -11.66 2.02
CA ALA A 125 -7.68 -11.40 1.94
C ALA A 125 -7.37 -10.16 1.07
N PRO A 126 -6.49 -9.23 1.52
CA PRO A 126 -5.96 -8.16 0.67
C PRO A 126 -5.25 -8.72 -0.57
N LEU A 127 -5.58 -8.20 -1.76
CA LEU A 127 -4.79 -8.52 -2.95
C LEU A 127 -3.57 -7.63 -3.06
N PHE A 128 -2.56 -8.13 -3.78
CA PHE A 128 -1.45 -7.29 -4.26
C PHE A 128 -1.95 -6.00 -4.93
N THR A 129 -3.03 -6.09 -5.73
CA THR A 129 -3.62 -4.95 -6.41
C THR A 129 -4.28 -3.97 -5.44
N ASP A 130 -4.83 -4.44 -4.32
CA ASP A 130 -5.42 -3.58 -3.31
C ASP A 130 -4.35 -2.75 -2.59
N MET A 131 -3.11 -3.25 -2.51
CA MET A 131 -2.05 -2.69 -1.67
C MET A 131 -1.02 -1.83 -2.40
N CYS A 132 -0.93 -1.89 -3.74
CA CYS A 132 0.25 -1.38 -4.45
C CYS A 132 0.07 -0.11 -5.27
N ILE A 133 -1.04 0.05 -6.00
CA ILE A 133 -1.27 1.15 -6.95
C ILE A 133 -2.74 1.56 -6.90
N ASP A 134 -2.99 2.87 -6.95
CA ASP A 134 -4.34 3.47 -6.95
C ASP A 134 -5.22 2.89 -5.84
N ILE A 135 -4.64 2.75 -4.64
CA ILE A 135 -5.21 2.02 -3.49
C ILE A 135 -6.53 2.60 -2.96
N VAL A 136 -6.80 3.88 -3.29
CA VAL A 136 -8.06 4.56 -3.02
C VAL A 136 -8.69 5.05 -4.33
N PRO A 137 -10.04 4.97 -4.47
CA PRO A 137 -10.96 4.28 -3.56
C PRO A 137 -10.78 2.74 -3.61
N PRO A 138 -11.20 2.00 -2.55
CA PRO A 138 -11.27 0.55 -2.61
C PRO A 138 -12.25 0.10 -3.71
N ILE A 139 -11.94 -1.00 -4.40
CA ILE A 139 -12.77 -1.53 -5.49
C ILE A 139 -13.36 -2.86 -5.04
N ALA A 140 -14.69 -2.98 -5.12
CA ALA A 140 -15.40 -4.21 -4.81
C ALA A 140 -14.94 -5.37 -5.72
N ARG A 141 -14.90 -6.61 -5.21
CA ARG A 141 -14.56 -7.78 -6.04
C ARG A 141 -15.55 -8.03 -7.17
N SER A 142 -16.79 -7.57 -7.00
CA SER A 142 -17.84 -7.66 -8.02
C SER A 142 -17.62 -6.70 -9.20
N ASP A 143 -16.85 -5.62 -9.04
CA ASP A 143 -16.57 -4.63 -10.10
C ASP A 143 -15.39 -5.08 -10.98
N SER A 144 -15.66 -6.07 -11.85
CA SER A 144 -14.66 -6.62 -12.75
C SER A 144 -14.00 -5.59 -13.69
N ILE A 145 -14.70 -4.52 -14.06
CA ILE A 145 -14.20 -3.50 -14.99
C ILE A 145 -13.11 -2.66 -14.31
N GLN A 146 -13.41 -2.14 -13.13
CA GLN A 146 -12.45 -1.31 -12.39
C GLN A 146 -11.27 -2.15 -11.89
N GLN A 147 -11.51 -3.40 -11.49
CA GLN A 147 -10.42 -4.32 -11.15
C GLN A 147 -9.49 -4.58 -12.34
N GLN A 148 -10.03 -4.83 -13.54
CA GLN A 148 -9.21 -5.04 -14.73
C GLN A 148 -8.39 -3.81 -15.10
N LYS A 149 -8.94 -2.60 -14.95
CA LYS A 149 -8.18 -1.36 -15.17
C LYS A 149 -6.99 -1.27 -14.20
N ARG A 150 -7.20 -1.52 -12.91
CA ARG A 150 -6.12 -1.50 -11.91
C ARG A 150 -5.05 -2.55 -12.21
N ILE A 151 -5.44 -3.77 -12.60
CA ILE A 151 -4.52 -4.82 -13.04
C ILE A 151 -3.68 -4.34 -14.24
N ASN A 152 -4.29 -3.73 -15.25
CA ASN A 152 -3.58 -3.25 -16.44
C ASN A 152 -2.58 -2.13 -16.10
N THR A 153 -2.91 -1.23 -15.18
CA THR A 153 -1.98 -0.20 -14.68
C THR A 153 -0.77 -0.83 -14.00
N ILE A 154 -1.00 -1.84 -13.16
CA ILE A 154 0.06 -2.57 -12.46
C ILE A 154 0.96 -3.32 -13.46
N LEU A 155 0.38 -4.03 -14.41
CA LEU A 155 1.14 -4.75 -15.44
C LEU A 155 2.01 -3.81 -16.27
N SER A 156 1.46 -2.65 -16.66
CA SER A 156 2.21 -1.60 -17.35
C SER A 156 3.39 -1.08 -16.50
N SER A 157 3.17 -0.86 -15.21
CA SER A 157 4.23 -0.41 -14.28
C SER A 157 5.33 -1.46 -14.10
N ILE A 158 4.96 -2.74 -14.02
CA ILE A 158 5.89 -3.87 -13.96
C ILE A 158 6.70 -3.98 -15.24
N GLU A 159 6.06 -3.85 -16.40
CA GLU A 159 6.71 -3.90 -17.70
C GLU A 159 7.74 -2.77 -17.87
N LEU A 160 7.36 -1.53 -17.52
CA LEU A 160 8.29 -0.40 -17.51
C LEU A 160 9.49 -0.66 -16.59
N ASN A 161 9.26 -1.19 -15.39
CA ASN A 161 10.32 -1.49 -14.43
C ASN A 161 11.38 -2.47 -14.96
N LYS A 162 11.00 -3.40 -15.86
CA LYS A 162 11.96 -4.35 -16.47
C LYS A 162 13.06 -3.64 -17.27
N TYR A 163 12.78 -2.46 -17.81
CA TYR A 163 13.75 -1.69 -18.59
C TYR A 163 14.72 -0.89 -17.70
N PHE A 164 14.34 -0.58 -16.46
CA PHE A 164 15.16 0.21 -15.54
C PHE A 164 16.04 -0.65 -14.63
N THR A 165 15.57 -1.84 -14.25
CA THR A 165 16.33 -2.74 -13.37
C THR A 165 16.10 -4.21 -13.73
N ASN A 166 17.18 -5.00 -13.73
CA ASN A 166 17.10 -6.47 -13.76
C ASN A 166 16.78 -7.06 -12.37
N PHE A 167 16.52 -6.23 -11.37
CA PHE A 167 16.24 -6.66 -10.01
C PHE A 167 14.92 -7.43 -9.94
N ARG A 168 13.85 -6.89 -10.57
CA ARG A 168 12.53 -7.53 -10.51
C ARG A 168 12.50 -8.88 -11.22
N SER A 169 13.19 -9.04 -12.35
CA SER A 169 13.23 -10.32 -13.06
C SER A 169 13.89 -11.42 -12.22
N ARG A 170 15.03 -11.12 -11.59
CA ARG A 170 15.68 -12.05 -10.65
C ARG A 170 14.87 -12.30 -9.39
N LEU A 171 14.20 -11.28 -8.85
CA LEU A 171 13.33 -11.46 -7.69
C LEU A 171 12.14 -12.37 -8.00
N THR A 172 11.52 -12.24 -9.18
CA THR A 172 10.42 -13.13 -9.60
C THR A 172 10.84 -14.58 -9.81
N GLU A 173 12.13 -14.86 -10.04
CA GLU A 173 12.65 -16.24 -10.11
C GLU A 173 12.66 -16.92 -8.74
N VAL A 174 12.90 -16.17 -7.66
CA VAL A 174 13.01 -16.69 -6.28
C VAL A 174 11.76 -16.43 -5.44
N HIS A 175 10.97 -15.42 -5.80
CA HIS A 175 9.73 -15.01 -5.18
C HIS A 175 8.72 -14.64 -6.28
N PRO A 176 8.03 -15.62 -6.86
CA PRO A 176 6.96 -15.36 -7.82
C PRO A 176 5.95 -14.38 -7.22
N ALA A 177 5.51 -13.40 -8.00
CA ALA A 177 4.44 -12.50 -7.55
C ALA A 177 3.12 -13.29 -7.55
N TYR A 178 2.47 -13.37 -6.40
CA TYR A 178 1.15 -13.99 -6.28
C TYR A 178 0.05 -12.90 -6.27
N PRO A 179 -1.19 -13.20 -6.70
CA PRO A 179 -2.30 -12.25 -6.59
C PRO A 179 -2.58 -11.82 -5.14
N ILE A 180 -2.28 -12.70 -4.20
CA ILE A 180 -2.38 -12.51 -2.76
C ILE A 180 -0.95 -12.42 -2.22
N GLU A 181 -0.67 -11.36 -1.48
CA GLU A 181 0.66 -11.04 -0.96
C GLU A 181 0.58 -10.70 0.53
N GLU A 182 1.73 -10.67 1.19
CA GLU A 182 1.81 -10.40 2.62
C GLU A 182 1.33 -8.99 2.99
N ASP A 183 0.65 -8.88 4.14
CA ASP A 183 0.20 -7.61 4.73
C ASP A 183 1.36 -6.65 5.04
N TYR A 184 2.61 -7.13 4.94
CA TYR A 184 3.80 -6.31 4.84
C TYR A 184 3.63 -5.15 3.84
N LEU A 185 2.96 -5.36 2.71
CA LEU A 185 2.74 -4.27 1.73
C LEU A 185 1.82 -3.15 2.24
N ILE A 186 0.95 -3.45 3.21
CA ILE A 186 0.15 -2.47 3.95
C ILE A 186 1.04 -1.81 5.01
N LEU A 187 1.70 -2.61 5.86
CA LEU A 187 2.54 -2.11 6.95
C LEU A 187 3.69 -1.22 6.45
N ARG A 188 4.22 -1.51 5.27
CA ARG A 188 5.22 -0.69 4.58
C ARG A 188 4.74 0.74 4.31
N GLN A 189 3.44 0.94 4.11
CA GLN A 189 2.85 2.28 3.93
C GLN A 189 2.90 3.09 5.23
N ALA A 190 2.92 2.41 6.39
CA ALA A 190 3.21 2.99 7.71
C ALA A 190 4.68 2.76 8.13
N THR A 191 5.60 2.72 7.16
CA THR A 191 7.06 2.69 7.39
C THR A 191 7.64 1.40 7.98
N TYR A 192 6.89 0.29 8.00
CA TYR A 192 7.50 -1.00 8.31
C TYR A 192 8.34 -1.49 7.11
N LEU A 193 9.56 -0.96 6.98
CA LEU A 193 10.43 -1.10 5.81
C LEU A 193 11.48 -2.21 6.01
N PHE A 194 11.03 -3.42 6.36
CA PHE A 194 11.88 -4.59 6.64
C PHE A 194 12.96 -4.87 5.58
N PHE A 195 12.72 -4.58 4.30
CA PHE A 195 13.73 -4.80 3.26
C PHE A 195 14.86 -3.74 3.24
N PHE A 196 14.68 -2.60 3.90
CA PHE A 196 15.69 -1.55 3.97
C PHE A 196 16.71 -1.76 5.09
N THR A 197 16.47 -2.69 6.03
CA THR A 197 17.47 -3.07 7.04
C THR A 197 18.68 -3.77 6.44
N TYR A 198 18.51 -4.49 5.32
CA TYR A 198 19.62 -5.11 4.59
C TYR A 198 20.54 -4.11 3.88
N ILE A 199 20.21 -2.81 3.90
CA ILE A 199 21.11 -1.75 3.44
C ILE A 199 22.11 -1.36 4.55
N SER A 200 21.88 -1.80 5.79
CA SER A 200 22.83 -1.67 6.88
C SER A 200 24.02 -2.60 6.69
N ASN A 201 25.23 -2.03 6.70
CA ASN A 201 26.40 -2.83 7.08
C ASN A 201 26.27 -3.14 8.57
N ASN A 202 26.78 -4.30 9.02
CA ASN A 202 26.73 -4.80 10.41
C ASN A 202 27.16 -3.82 11.54
N ASN A 203 27.57 -2.58 11.22
CA ASN A 203 28.07 -1.56 12.13
C ASN A 203 27.15 -0.34 12.32
N GLU A 204 26.02 -0.21 11.61
CA GLU A 204 25.10 0.93 11.82
C GLU A 204 23.75 0.49 12.39
N ILE A 205 23.46 1.07 13.54
CA ILE A 205 22.69 0.46 14.62
C ILE A 205 21.28 1.08 14.72
N ASP A 206 21.03 2.28 14.18
CA ASP A 206 19.84 3.06 14.54
C ASP A 206 18.54 2.56 13.89
N SER A 207 18.56 2.15 12.61
CA SER A 207 17.38 1.60 11.93
C SER A 207 17.05 0.18 12.40
N ASP A 208 18.07 -0.63 12.68
CA ASP A 208 17.92 -1.95 13.29
C ASP A 208 17.51 -1.87 14.77
N ILE A 209 18.05 -0.93 15.56
CA ILE A 209 17.55 -0.64 16.91
C ILE A 209 16.10 -0.21 16.81
N TRP A 210 15.77 0.70 15.90
CA TRP A 210 14.41 1.17 15.76
C TRP A 210 13.47 0.02 15.37
N LEU A 211 13.84 -0.84 14.42
CA LEU A 211 13.02 -1.99 14.01
C LEU A 211 12.88 -3.04 15.13
N ASN A 212 13.98 -3.36 15.82
CA ASN A 212 14.00 -4.36 16.89
C ASN A 212 13.52 -3.84 18.24
N ASN A 213 13.32 -2.52 18.38
CA ASN A 213 12.69 -1.96 19.56
C ASN A 213 11.22 -2.40 19.59
N GLU A 214 10.86 -3.31 20.48
CA GLU A 214 9.48 -3.84 20.54
C GLU A 214 8.46 -2.78 21.00
N MET A 215 8.92 -1.65 21.53
CA MET A 215 8.06 -0.57 22.01
C MET A 215 7.64 0.36 20.86
N GLU A 216 6.43 0.94 20.96
CA GLU A 216 5.95 2.07 20.14
C GLU A 216 5.74 1.76 18.65
N LYS A 217 5.19 0.58 18.32
CA LYS A 217 4.84 0.20 16.93
C LYS A 217 3.35 -0.01 16.69
N ASP A 218 2.53 0.26 17.70
CA ASP A 218 1.08 0.08 17.63
C ASP A 218 0.47 0.89 16.48
N TYR A 219 1.03 2.07 16.19
CA TYR A 219 0.63 2.93 15.07
C TYR A 219 0.60 2.21 13.71
N ALA A 220 1.47 1.21 13.50
CA ALA A 220 1.53 0.46 12.24
C ALA A 220 0.35 -0.50 12.12
N TYR A 221 -0.07 -1.09 13.24
CA TYR A 221 -1.24 -1.94 13.32
C TYR A 221 -2.53 -1.14 13.40
N ASP A 222 -2.53 0.05 14.00
CA ASP A 222 -3.63 1.01 13.90
C ASP A 222 -3.89 1.37 12.43
N TYR A 223 -2.83 1.70 11.68
CA TYR A 223 -2.94 1.93 10.24
C TYR A 223 -3.42 0.69 9.48
N HIS A 224 -2.92 -0.51 9.82
CA HIS A 224 -3.36 -1.77 9.23
C HIS A 224 -4.86 -2.00 9.44
N GLU A 225 -5.37 -1.77 10.65
CA GLU A 225 -6.81 -1.85 10.93
C GLU A 225 -7.61 -0.87 10.07
N ILE A 226 -7.16 0.39 9.96
CA ILE A 226 -7.81 1.39 9.11
C ILE A 226 -7.85 0.93 7.64
N PHE A 227 -6.75 0.37 7.14
CA PHE A 227 -6.68 -0.16 5.78
C PHE A 227 -7.66 -1.32 5.57
N LEU A 228 -7.73 -2.27 6.51
CA LEU A 228 -8.66 -3.40 6.44
C LEU A 228 -10.11 -2.94 6.51
N ARG A 229 -10.45 -1.97 7.37
CA ARG A 229 -11.79 -1.37 7.42
C ARG A 229 -12.16 -0.71 6.10
N MET A 230 -11.22 0.00 5.48
CA MET A 230 -11.41 0.60 4.16
C MET A 230 -11.72 -0.47 3.11
N LEU A 231 -10.99 -1.59 3.06
CA LEU A 231 -11.29 -2.69 2.14
C LEU A 231 -12.66 -3.34 2.42
N ASN A 232 -12.97 -3.56 3.70
CA ASN A 232 -14.22 -4.20 4.11
C ASN A 232 -15.46 -3.33 3.87
N SER A 233 -15.27 -2.01 3.65
CA SER A 233 -16.37 -1.10 3.33
C SER A 233 -17.04 -1.38 1.99
N VAL A 234 -16.34 -2.06 1.06
CA VAL A 234 -16.87 -2.46 -0.25
C VAL A 234 -17.10 -3.97 -0.37
N ASP A 235 -16.34 -4.79 0.37
CA ASP A 235 -16.49 -6.24 0.40
C ASP A 235 -16.37 -6.74 1.85
N MET A 236 -17.49 -6.85 2.56
CA MET A 236 -17.48 -7.30 3.95
C MET A 236 -17.31 -8.83 4.05
N PRO A 237 -16.31 -9.35 4.79
CA PRO A 237 -16.15 -10.78 4.97
C PRO A 237 -17.26 -11.34 5.87
N SER A 238 -17.68 -12.58 5.58
CA SER A 238 -18.60 -13.36 6.41
C SER A 238 -17.91 -14.55 7.11
N SER A 239 -16.63 -14.76 6.79
CA SER A 239 -15.69 -15.70 7.42
C SER A 239 -14.52 -14.93 8.04
N HIS A 240 -13.45 -15.66 8.38
CA HIS A 240 -12.21 -15.16 8.96
C HIS A 240 -11.39 -14.30 8.00
#